data_AF-A0AAV9K4I0-F1
#
_entry.id   AF-A0AAV9K4I0-F1
#
_cell.length_a   1.000
_cell.length_b   1.000
_cell.length_c   1.000
_cell.angle_alpha   90.00
_cell.angle_beta   90.00
_cell.angle_gamma   90.00
#
_symmetry.space_group_name_H-M   'P 1'
#
loop_
_entity.id
_entity.type
_entity.pdbx_description
1 polymer ?
#
loop_
_entity_poly.entity_id
_entity_poly.type
_entity_poly.pdbx_seq_one_letter_code
_entity_poly.pdbx_strand_id
1 'polypeptide(L)'
;MKNTYNHITHTYTENIYKVQTYLNKNPRAINIKEPNTDYITQHLQGYNKLIALPGTNINLVTTCYNYGLLSTVYTATGDEISKIPELYKAFLTYKRITKGTLFFVKFYTATAEILYDEIKPVIQVIKIGLTRDMLIPEKIEKQDEIPIVDIPDFYANKRVIGITTILTELANNYLNNNTIWSYYSRDNTMIYSNCRETREGDMEEIRQWILSLLKPENTPTTRAIRKNFISPALLTRYCTTISSKYSEHICSKCHGEDNNVPTVQLE
;
A
#
# COMPACT_ATOMS: atom_id res chain seq x y z
N MET A 1 -31.95 11.73 3.09
CA MET A 1 -31.36 12.32 1.88
C MET A 1 -30.58 11.22 1.17
N LYS A 2 -30.72 11.06 -0.16
CA LYS A 2 -29.82 10.17 -0.91
C LYS A 2 -28.45 10.84 -0.97
N ASN A 3 -27.48 10.31 -0.25
CA ASN A 3 -26.11 10.82 -0.31
C ASN A 3 -25.60 10.64 -1.74
N THR A 4 -25.12 11.72 -2.35
CA THR A 4 -24.61 11.72 -3.74
C THR A 4 -23.13 12.05 -3.69
N TYR A 5 -22.31 11.31 -4.44
CA TYR A 5 -20.89 11.58 -4.53
C TYR A 5 -20.63 12.96 -5.13
N ASN A 6 -19.69 13.71 -4.54
CA ASN A 6 -19.23 14.94 -5.16
C ASN A 6 -18.40 14.64 -6.43
N HIS A 7 -18.14 15.68 -7.24
CA HIS A 7 -17.42 15.55 -8.51
C HIS A 7 -16.02 14.93 -8.35
N ILE A 8 -15.30 15.28 -7.27
CA ILE A 8 -13.94 14.78 -7.00
C ILE A 8 -13.97 13.28 -6.72
N THR A 9 -14.87 12.84 -5.83
CA THR A 9 -15.02 11.43 -5.51
C THR A 9 -15.49 10.64 -6.73
N HIS A 10 -16.45 11.15 -7.48
CA HIS A 10 -16.92 10.49 -8.70
C HIS A 10 -15.77 10.27 -9.70
N THR A 11 -15.00 11.32 -9.98
CA THR A 11 -13.84 11.25 -10.88
C THR A 11 -12.80 10.25 -10.39
N TYR A 12 -12.51 10.24 -9.08
CA TYR A 12 -11.56 9.29 -8.50
C TYR A 12 -12.05 7.85 -8.65
N THR A 13 -13.32 7.59 -8.34
CA THR A 13 -13.96 6.27 -8.47
C THR A 13 -13.90 5.77 -9.92
N GLU A 14 -14.22 6.61 -10.90
CA GLU A 14 -14.12 6.23 -12.31
C GLU A 14 -12.68 5.90 -12.73
N ASN A 15 -11.71 6.70 -12.28
CA ASN A 15 -10.32 6.51 -12.65
C ASN A 15 -9.72 5.25 -12.02
N ILE A 16 -9.94 5.02 -10.72
CA ILE A 16 -9.46 3.81 -10.06
C ILE A 16 -10.12 2.57 -10.66
N TYR A 17 -11.42 2.64 -11.00
CA TYR A 17 -12.13 1.57 -11.70
C TYR A 17 -11.51 1.25 -13.06
N LYS A 18 -11.18 2.26 -13.88
CA LYS A 18 -10.51 2.07 -15.18
C LYS A 18 -9.14 1.40 -15.02
N VAL A 19 -8.33 1.87 -14.08
CA VAL A 19 -6.99 1.32 -13.83
C VAL A 19 -7.09 -0.11 -13.30
N GLN A 20 -8.01 -0.37 -12.36
CA GLN A 20 -8.20 -1.70 -11.79
C GLN A 20 -8.69 -2.70 -12.84
N THR A 21 -9.66 -2.30 -13.66
CA THR A 21 -10.18 -3.12 -14.76
C THR A 21 -9.09 -3.44 -15.78
N TYR A 22 -8.23 -2.47 -16.09
CA TYR A 22 -7.06 -2.69 -16.92
C TYR A 22 -6.13 -3.77 -16.33
N LEU A 23 -5.79 -3.69 -15.04
CA LEU A 23 -4.93 -4.68 -14.37
C LEU A 23 -5.60 -6.06 -14.25
N ASN A 24 -6.92 -6.11 -14.01
CA ASN A 24 -7.67 -7.36 -13.88
C ASN A 24 -7.82 -8.10 -15.21
N LYS A 25 -8.06 -7.38 -16.32
CA LYS A 25 -8.29 -7.97 -17.66
C LYS A 25 -7.00 -8.22 -18.43
N ASN A 26 -5.89 -7.59 -18.04
CA ASN A 26 -4.57 -7.76 -18.67
C ASN A 26 -3.53 -8.38 -17.72
N PRO A 27 -3.79 -9.53 -17.08
CA PRO A 27 -2.78 -10.25 -16.34
C PRO A 27 -1.78 -10.84 -17.34
N ARG A 28 -0.48 -10.61 -17.09
CA ARG A 28 0.57 -11.02 -18.01
C ARG A 28 1.50 -11.99 -17.30
N ALA A 29 1.38 -13.27 -17.64
CA ALA A 29 2.27 -14.31 -17.15
C ALA A 29 3.55 -14.38 -18.01
N ILE A 30 4.66 -14.79 -17.40
CA ILE A 30 6.02 -14.83 -17.98
C ILE A 30 6.16 -15.73 -19.21
N ASN A 31 5.18 -16.61 -19.46
CA ASN A 31 5.23 -17.54 -20.59
C ASN A 31 5.01 -16.87 -21.97
N ILE A 32 4.81 -15.55 -22.01
CA ILE A 32 4.82 -14.76 -23.25
C ILE A 32 6.26 -14.39 -23.58
N LYS A 33 6.83 -15.06 -24.59
CA LYS A 33 8.16 -14.80 -25.17
C LYS A 33 8.17 -13.49 -26.00
N GLU A 34 7.68 -12.39 -25.45
CA GLU A 34 7.85 -11.08 -26.09
C GLU A 34 9.05 -10.37 -25.43
N PRO A 35 10.13 -10.08 -26.17
CA PRO A 35 11.35 -9.48 -25.63
C PRO A 35 11.22 -8.08 -24.99
N ASN A 36 10.01 -7.52 -24.93
CA ASN A 36 9.70 -6.14 -24.50
C ASN A 36 8.43 -6.08 -23.62
N THR A 37 8.20 -7.08 -22.75
CA THR A 37 7.04 -7.09 -21.86
C THR A 37 7.41 -6.63 -20.46
N ASP A 38 7.06 -5.39 -20.16
CA ASP A 38 7.73 -4.70 -19.08
C ASP A 38 6.99 -4.78 -17.73
N TYR A 39 5.88 -5.51 -17.59
CA TYR A 39 5.21 -5.69 -16.28
C TYR A 39 4.42 -6.99 -16.18
N ILE A 40 4.16 -7.42 -14.94
CA ILE A 40 3.25 -8.53 -14.60
C ILE A 40 2.22 -8.07 -13.55
N THR A 41 1.24 -8.91 -13.25
CA THR A 41 0.27 -8.64 -12.19
C THR A 41 0.41 -9.62 -11.03
N GLN A 42 0.23 -9.12 -9.82
CA GLN A 42 0.06 -9.93 -8.62
C GLN A 42 -1.43 -10.15 -8.38
N HIS A 43 -1.88 -11.41 -8.43
CA HIS A 43 -3.22 -11.79 -8.01
C HIS A 43 -3.37 -11.63 -6.50
N LEU A 44 -4.21 -10.70 -6.07
CA LEU A 44 -4.72 -10.60 -4.69
C LEU A 44 -6.21 -10.93 -4.68
N GLN A 45 -6.76 -11.21 -3.49
CA GLN A 45 -8.18 -11.57 -3.35
C GLN A 45 -9.08 -10.47 -3.94
N GLY A 46 -9.67 -10.73 -5.11
CA GLY A 46 -10.63 -9.86 -5.79
C GLY A 46 -10.04 -8.69 -6.59
N TYR A 47 -8.71 -8.56 -6.70
CA TYR A 47 -8.08 -7.56 -7.58
C TYR A 47 -6.59 -7.82 -7.85
N ASN A 48 -6.10 -7.32 -8.99
CA ASN A 48 -4.69 -7.37 -9.37
C ASN A 48 -3.94 -6.09 -8.98
N LYS A 49 -2.69 -6.23 -8.53
CA LYS A 49 -1.71 -5.13 -8.41
C LYS A 49 -0.60 -5.25 -9.46
N LEU A 50 -0.02 -4.13 -9.86
CA LEU A 50 1.09 -4.08 -10.80
C LEU A 50 2.41 -4.51 -10.13
N ILE A 51 3.15 -5.40 -10.78
CA ILE A 51 4.59 -5.59 -10.56
C ILE A 51 5.30 -5.10 -11.82
N ALA A 52 6.02 -3.99 -11.68
CA ALA A 52 6.76 -3.37 -12.76
C ALA A 52 8.13 -4.07 -12.92
N LEU A 53 8.49 -4.41 -14.15
CA LEU A 53 9.82 -4.92 -14.52
C LEU A 53 10.64 -3.79 -15.16
N PRO A 54 11.97 -3.95 -15.32
CA PRO A 54 12.77 -2.99 -16.05
C PRO A 54 12.17 -2.70 -17.44
N GLY A 55 12.05 -1.43 -17.79
CA GLY A 55 11.39 -0.97 -19.01
C GLY A 55 9.92 -0.55 -18.83
N THR A 56 9.30 -0.78 -17.65
CA THR A 56 7.85 -0.51 -17.49
C THR A 56 7.55 0.93 -17.83
N ASN A 57 6.46 1.15 -18.59
CA ASN A 57 5.98 2.49 -18.86
C ASN A 57 5.81 3.30 -17.56
N ILE A 58 6.58 4.37 -17.45
CA ILE A 58 6.61 5.24 -16.27
C ILE A 58 5.24 5.84 -15.91
N ASN A 59 4.38 6.11 -16.89
CA ASN A 59 3.04 6.65 -16.63
C ASN A 59 2.14 5.60 -15.99
N LEU A 60 2.27 4.33 -16.40
CA LEU A 60 1.55 3.23 -15.76
C LEU A 60 2.01 3.04 -14.31
N VAL A 61 3.33 3.07 -14.07
CA VAL A 61 3.90 2.98 -12.70
C VAL A 61 3.39 4.13 -11.83
N THR A 62 3.48 5.36 -12.31
CA THR A 62 3.02 6.56 -11.58
C THR A 62 1.51 6.51 -11.32
N THR A 63 0.72 6.05 -12.29
CA THR A 63 -0.73 5.90 -12.12
C THR A 63 -1.04 4.86 -11.03
N CYS A 64 -0.41 3.69 -11.09
CA CYS A 64 -0.61 2.65 -10.09
C CYS A 64 -0.13 3.10 -8.71
N TYR A 65 0.95 3.89 -8.63
CA TYR A 65 1.42 4.47 -7.37
C TYR A 65 0.34 5.36 -6.74
N ASN A 66 -0.23 6.28 -7.51
CA ASN A 66 -1.22 7.26 -7.04
C ASN A 66 -2.52 6.61 -6.53
N TYR A 67 -2.91 5.46 -7.10
CA TYR A 67 -4.09 4.71 -6.67
C TYR A 67 -3.79 3.57 -5.68
N GLY A 68 -2.53 3.38 -5.28
CA GLY A 68 -2.12 2.35 -4.34
C GLY A 68 -2.16 0.91 -4.90
N LEU A 69 -2.02 0.80 -6.22
CA LEU A 69 -2.08 -0.44 -7.00
C LEU A 69 -0.70 -0.98 -7.42
N LEU A 70 0.40 -0.34 -7.00
CA LEU A 70 1.74 -0.91 -7.09
C LEU A 70 1.97 -1.97 -6.01
N SER A 71 2.61 -3.07 -6.38
CA SER A 71 3.12 -4.09 -5.46
C SER A 71 4.63 -4.04 -5.34
N THR A 72 5.33 -4.14 -6.48
CA THR A 72 6.79 -4.11 -6.54
C THR A 72 7.23 -3.43 -7.83
N VAL A 73 8.30 -2.66 -7.79
CA VAL A 73 9.04 -2.23 -8.99
C VAL A 73 10.42 -2.85 -8.94
N TYR A 74 10.77 -3.61 -9.97
CA TYR A 74 12.13 -4.05 -10.24
C TYR A 74 12.80 -3.07 -11.19
N THR A 75 13.96 -2.55 -10.79
CA THR A 75 14.66 -1.53 -11.58
C THR A 75 16.17 -1.65 -11.39
N ALA A 76 16.92 -1.26 -12.42
CA ALA A 76 18.37 -1.12 -12.36
C ALA A 76 18.80 0.36 -12.23
N THR A 77 18.09 1.27 -12.90
CA THR A 77 18.45 2.69 -13.05
C THR A 77 17.61 3.62 -12.20
N GLY A 78 16.38 3.22 -11.84
CA GLY A 78 15.37 4.04 -11.20
C GLY A 78 14.43 4.74 -12.19
N ASP A 79 14.56 4.49 -13.50
CA ASP A 79 13.81 5.21 -14.54
C ASP A 79 12.29 5.01 -14.38
N GLU A 80 11.86 3.79 -14.03
CA GLU A 80 10.45 3.40 -13.86
C GLU A 80 9.75 4.22 -12.76
N ILE A 81 10.49 4.70 -11.76
CA ILE A 81 9.97 5.47 -10.62
C ILE A 81 10.33 6.97 -10.70
N SER A 82 10.94 7.43 -11.79
CA SER A 82 11.49 8.80 -11.86
C SER A 82 10.44 9.92 -11.79
N LYS A 83 9.16 9.60 -12.03
CA LYS A 83 8.02 10.52 -11.85
C LYS A 83 7.43 10.54 -10.44
N ILE A 84 8.02 9.80 -9.50
CA ILE A 84 7.66 9.81 -8.07
C ILE A 84 8.84 10.46 -7.32
N PRO A 85 8.87 11.79 -7.14
CA PRO A 85 10.10 12.52 -6.82
C PRO A 85 10.78 12.08 -5.53
N GLU A 86 10.01 11.90 -4.45
CA GLU A 86 10.51 11.50 -3.12
C GLU A 86 11.12 10.10 -3.18
N LEU A 87 10.45 9.18 -3.89
CA LEU A 87 10.92 7.81 -4.06
C LEU A 87 12.14 7.74 -4.97
N TYR A 88 12.15 8.47 -6.08
CA TYR A 88 13.29 8.52 -6.98
C TYR A 88 14.52 9.08 -6.27
N LYS A 89 14.35 10.15 -5.48
CA LYS A 89 15.44 10.71 -4.66
C LYS A 89 15.95 9.73 -3.61
N ALA A 90 15.06 9.02 -2.92
CA ALA A 90 15.44 7.98 -1.95
C ALA A 90 16.20 6.84 -2.65
N PHE A 91 15.72 6.40 -3.80
CA PHE A 91 16.36 5.37 -4.61
C PHE A 91 17.76 5.77 -5.07
N LEU A 92 17.95 6.99 -5.60
CA LEU A 92 19.27 7.45 -6.03
C LEU A 92 20.25 7.53 -4.84
N THR A 93 19.78 7.92 -3.66
CA THR A 93 20.58 7.89 -2.43
C THR A 93 21.01 6.46 -2.08
N TYR A 94 20.06 5.52 -2.07
CA TYR A 94 20.34 4.11 -1.78
C TYR A 94 21.28 3.49 -2.81
N LYS A 95 21.06 3.75 -4.11
CA LYS A 95 21.88 3.24 -5.21
C LYS A 95 23.34 3.69 -5.10
N ARG A 96 23.62 4.91 -4.65
CA ARG A 96 25.00 5.42 -4.49
C ARG A 96 25.82 4.68 -3.44
N ILE A 97 25.17 4.08 -2.44
CA ILE A 97 25.84 3.41 -1.33
C ILE A 97 25.91 1.88 -1.50
N THR A 98 25.45 1.36 -2.64
CA THR A 98 25.47 -0.08 -2.94
C THR A 98 26.07 -0.37 -4.31
N LYS A 99 26.63 -1.57 -4.46
CA LYS A 99 27.16 -2.09 -5.73
C LYS A 99 26.18 -3.01 -6.47
N GLY A 100 24.97 -3.17 -5.94
CA GLY A 100 23.95 -4.01 -6.58
C GLY A 100 23.48 -3.46 -7.92
N THR A 101 23.10 -4.36 -8.81
CA THR A 101 22.67 -4.04 -10.19
C THR A 101 21.17 -4.15 -10.38
N LEU A 102 20.48 -4.94 -9.54
CA LEU A 102 19.04 -5.10 -9.55
C LEU A 102 18.46 -4.75 -8.18
N PHE A 103 17.49 -3.86 -8.21
CA PHE A 103 16.80 -3.35 -7.03
C PHE A 103 15.35 -3.78 -7.07
N PHE A 104 14.80 -4.01 -5.88
CA PHE A 104 13.36 -4.08 -5.70
C PHE A 104 12.90 -2.89 -4.87
N VAL A 105 11.76 -2.32 -5.26
CA VAL A 105 11.04 -1.32 -4.49
C VAL A 105 9.68 -1.92 -4.17
N LYS A 106 9.49 -2.36 -2.92
CA LYS A 106 8.27 -3.03 -2.46
C LYS A 106 7.32 -2.00 -1.84
N PHE A 107 6.04 -2.09 -2.20
CA PHE A 107 4.99 -1.20 -1.75
C PHE A 107 4.03 -1.97 -0.83
N TYR A 108 4.02 -1.58 0.44
CA TYR A 108 3.00 -1.99 1.42
C TYR A 108 1.96 -0.87 1.47
N THR A 109 0.75 -1.14 0.99
CA THR A 109 -0.21 -0.08 0.71
C THR A 109 -1.59 -0.38 1.27
N ALA A 110 -2.14 0.62 1.96
CA ALA A 110 -3.56 0.74 2.22
C ALA A 110 -4.18 1.69 1.20
N THR A 111 -5.12 1.18 0.39
CA THR A 111 -5.84 1.93 -0.64
C THR A 111 -6.65 3.08 -0.03
N ALA A 112 -7.02 4.08 -0.85
CA ALA A 112 -7.83 5.20 -0.39
C ALA A 112 -9.18 4.73 0.20
N GLU A 113 -9.71 5.53 1.13
CA GLU A 113 -11.10 5.39 1.57
C GLU A 113 -11.95 6.39 0.77
N ILE A 114 -12.93 5.89 0.03
CA ILE A 114 -13.73 6.68 -0.91
C ILE A 114 -15.08 7.01 -0.24
N LEU A 115 -15.25 8.24 0.23
CA LEU A 115 -16.48 8.71 0.90
C LEU A 115 -17.25 9.69 0.01
N TYR A 116 -18.51 9.95 0.34
CA TYR A 116 -19.39 10.79 -0.49
C TYR A 116 -18.83 12.19 -0.76
N ASP A 117 -18.23 12.80 0.26
CA ASP A 117 -17.77 14.18 0.29
C ASP A 117 -16.23 14.31 0.36
N GLU A 118 -15.51 13.24 0.70
CA GLU A 118 -14.06 13.26 0.79
C GLU A 118 -13.41 11.95 0.32
N ILE A 119 -12.11 12.01 0.06
CA ILE A 119 -11.27 10.83 -0.18
C ILE A 119 -10.17 10.84 0.86
N LYS A 120 -10.15 9.82 1.73
CA LYS A 120 -9.01 9.65 2.63
C LYS A 120 -7.87 9.04 1.84
N PRO A 121 -6.67 9.64 1.85
CA PRO A 121 -5.60 9.28 0.94
C PRO A 121 -5.06 7.86 1.20
N VAL A 122 -4.38 7.34 0.17
CA VAL A 122 -3.59 6.11 0.25
C VAL A 122 -2.53 6.26 1.36
N ILE A 123 -2.28 5.18 2.11
CA ILE A 123 -1.17 5.11 3.07
C ILE A 123 -0.15 4.11 2.53
N GLN A 124 1.12 4.48 2.46
CA GLN A 124 2.17 3.65 1.87
C GLN A 124 3.41 3.56 2.76
N VAL A 125 3.92 2.34 2.91
CA VAL A 125 5.26 2.06 3.42
C VAL A 125 6.04 1.40 2.29
N ILE A 126 7.14 2.01 1.89
CA ILE A 126 7.90 1.65 0.69
C ILE A 126 9.30 1.22 1.10
N LYS A 127 9.66 -0.01 0.73
CA LYS A 127 10.93 -0.63 1.07
C LYS A 127 11.80 -0.75 -0.16
N ILE A 128 12.99 -0.16 -0.11
CA ILE A 128 14.01 -0.28 -1.15
C ILE A 128 15.01 -1.35 -0.71
N GLY A 129 15.35 -2.26 -1.62
CA GLY A 129 16.36 -3.28 -1.37
C GLY A 129 17.00 -3.82 -2.63
N LEU A 130 17.93 -4.75 -2.45
CA LEU A 130 18.61 -5.46 -3.52
C LEU A 130 18.03 -6.86 -3.67
N THR A 131 17.96 -7.34 -4.90
CA THR A 131 17.66 -8.74 -5.18
C THR A 131 18.59 -9.26 -6.27
N ARG A 132 18.79 -10.57 -6.30
CA ARG A 132 19.48 -11.24 -7.42
C ARG A 132 18.52 -11.53 -8.56
N ASP A 133 17.30 -11.93 -8.20
CA ASP A 133 16.28 -12.36 -9.14
C ASP A 133 14.96 -11.64 -8.88
N MET A 134 14.16 -11.49 -9.94
CA MET A 134 12.79 -10.96 -9.83
C MET A 134 11.91 -12.05 -9.22
N LEU A 135 11.17 -11.71 -8.15
CA LEU A 135 10.23 -12.64 -7.52
C LEU A 135 8.89 -12.53 -8.22
N ILE A 136 8.52 -13.62 -8.88
CA ILE A 136 7.34 -13.69 -9.72
C ILE A 136 6.23 -14.38 -8.92
N PRO A 137 5.03 -13.80 -8.83
CA PRO A 137 3.90 -14.46 -8.18
C PRO A 137 3.56 -15.79 -8.87
N GLU A 138 3.22 -16.80 -8.08
CA GLU A 138 2.80 -18.11 -8.58
C GLU A 138 1.48 -18.03 -9.37
N LYS A 139 0.60 -17.10 -8.99
CA LYS A 139 -0.72 -16.90 -9.60
C LYS A 139 -0.77 -15.58 -10.36
N ILE A 140 -0.94 -15.67 -11.68
CA ILE A 140 -1.11 -14.53 -12.60
C ILE A 140 -2.34 -14.79 -13.47
N GLU A 141 -3.50 -14.32 -13.02
CA GLU A 141 -4.78 -14.67 -13.61
C GLU A 141 -5.68 -13.46 -13.82
N LYS A 142 -6.65 -13.64 -14.73
CA LYS A 142 -7.69 -12.65 -14.95
C LYS A 142 -8.59 -12.66 -13.73
N GLN A 143 -9.00 -11.48 -13.31
CA GLN A 143 -10.01 -11.35 -12.27
C GLN A 143 -11.21 -10.64 -12.85
N ASP A 144 -12.37 -10.95 -12.28
CA ASP A 144 -13.60 -10.30 -12.68
C ASP A 144 -13.53 -8.80 -12.45
N GLU A 145 -14.33 -8.11 -13.25
CA GLU A 145 -14.50 -6.69 -13.11
C GLU A 145 -15.35 -6.41 -11.87
N ILE A 146 -14.86 -5.51 -11.02
CA ILE A 146 -15.60 -5.04 -9.85
C ILE A 146 -16.64 -4.03 -10.36
N PRO A 147 -17.94 -4.22 -10.11
CA PRO A 147 -18.95 -3.25 -10.51
C PRO A 147 -18.62 -1.86 -9.95
N ILE A 148 -18.76 -0.81 -10.76
CA ILE A 148 -18.37 0.55 -10.37
C ILE A 148 -19.07 1.03 -9.09
N VAL A 149 -20.30 0.56 -8.84
CA VAL A 149 -21.09 0.87 -7.64
C VAL A 149 -20.47 0.28 -6.36
N ASP A 150 -19.71 -0.81 -6.48
CA ASP A 150 -19.09 -1.51 -5.36
C ASP A 150 -17.67 -1.03 -5.07
N ILE A 151 -17.06 -0.24 -5.96
CA ILE A 151 -15.68 0.27 -5.84
C ILE A 151 -15.40 0.93 -4.48
N PRO A 152 -16.27 1.80 -3.93
CA PRO A 152 -16.04 2.42 -2.63
C PRO A 152 -15.96 1.42 -1.48
N ASP A 153 -16.93 0.51 -1.36
CA ASP A 153 -16.94 -0.51 -0.29
C ASP A 153 -15.79 -1.51 -0.47
N PHE A 154 -15.54 -1.93 -1.70
CA PHE A 154 -14.43 -2.81 -2.05
C PHE A 154 -13.09 -2.25 -1.55
N TYR A 155 -12.78 -0.99 -1.86
CA TYR A 155 -11.51 -0.37 -1.44
C TYR A 155 -11.47 0.02 0.04
N ALA A 156 -12.61 0.28 0.69
CA ALA A 156 -12.66 0.39 2.15
C ALA A 156 -12.21 -0.92 2.81
N ASN A 157 -12.65 -2.06 2.27
CA ASN A 157 -12.26 -3.38 2.77
C ASN A 157 -10.78 -3.68 2.51
N LYS A 158 -10.28 -3.33 1.31
CA LYS A 158 -8.85 -3.47 0.99
C LYS A 158 -7.97 -2.53 1.81
N ARG A 159 -8.47 -1.36 2.22
CA ARG A 159 -7.75 -0.43 3.10
C ARG A 159 -7.43 -1.06 4.45
N VAL A 160 -8.40 -1.71 5.10
CA VAL A 160 -8.17 -2.38 6.42
C VAL A 160 -7.12 -3.49 6.31
N ILE A 161 -7.19 -4.31 5.25
CA ILE A 161 -6.20 -5.35 4.96
C ILE A 161 -4.82 -4.72 4.71
N GLY A 162 -4.77 -3.63 3.95
CA GLY A 162 -3.53 -2.90 3.66
C GLY A 162 -2.88 -2.31 4.91
N ILE A 163 -3.66 -1.70 5.81
CA ILE A 163 -3.13 -1.19 7.09
C ILE A 163 -2.60 -2.33 7.95
N THR A 164 -3.31 -3.46 8.00
CA THR A 164 -2.86 -4.66 8.71
C THR A 164 -1.50 -5.15 8.17
N THR A 165 -1.35 -5.15 6.84
CA THR A 165 -0.11 -5.55 6.17
C THR A 165 1.04 -4.58 6.47
N ILE A 166 0.77 -3.26 6.45
CA ILE A 166 1.73 -2.22 6.83
C ILE A 166 2.18 -2.40 8.29
N LEU A 167 1.23 -2.57 9.22
CA LEU A 167 1.53 -2.80 10.63
C LEU A 167 2.38 -4.05 10.81
N THR A 168 2.10 -5.12 10.07
CA THR A 168 2.89 -6.36 10.12
C THR A 168 4.33 -6.12 9.69
N GLU A 169 4.57 -5.45 8.56
CA GLU A 169 5.95 -5.13 8.13
C GLU A 169 6.69 -4.23 9.14
N LEU A 170 6.05 -3.16 9.61
CA LEU A 170 6.68 -2.23 10.55
C LEU A 170 6.96 -2.90 11.91
N ALA A 171 5.99 -3.63 12.46
CA ALA A 171 6.15 -4.37 13.71
C ALA A 171 7.23 -5.45 13.59
N ASN A 172 7.30 -6.17 12.47
CA ASN A 172 8.36 -7.14 12.22
C ASN A 172 9.75 -6.49 12.21
N ASN A 173 9.89 -5.28 11.67
CA ASN A 173 11.17 -4.59 11.72
C ASN A 173 11.49 -4.13 13.16
N TYR A 174 10.50 -3.58 13.87
CA TYR A 174 10.69 -3.06 15.22
C TYR A 174 10.99 -4.17 16.25
N LEU A 175 10.16 -5.22 16.31
CA LEU A 175 10.26 -6.28 17.31
C LEU A 175 11.50 -7.16 17.13
N ASN A 176 11.95 -7.38 15.89
CA ASN A 176 13.15 -8.17 15.61
C ASN A 176 14.42 -7.31 15.59
N ASN A 177 14.34 -6.02 15.92
CA ASN A 177 15.45 -5.06 15.82
C ASN A 177 16.10 -5.06 14.42
N ASN A 178 15.31 -5.26 13.35
CA ASN A 178 15.80 -5.10 12.00
C ASN A 178 15.98 -3.61 11.74
N THR A 179 17.23 -3.17 11.77
CA THR A 179 17.58 -1.76 11.63
C THR A 179 17.21 -1.27 10.23
N ILE A 180 16.75 -0.01 10.18
CA ILE A 180 16.35 0.65 8.94
C ILE A 180 17.06 1.99 8.78
N TRP A 181 17.11 2.44 7.53
CA TRP A 181 17.41 3.82 7.16
C TRP A 181 16.13 4.44 6.58
N SER A 182 15.56 5.44 7.25
CA SER A 182 14.43 6.21 6.74
C SER A 182 14.91 7.34 5.80
N TYR A 183 14.39 7.38 4.58
CA TYR A 183 14.69 8.43 3.59
C TYR A 183 13.62 9.51 3.54
N TYR A 184 12.38 9.15 3.86
CA TYR A 184 11.21 10.00 3.75
C TYR A 184 10.09 9.47 4.64
N SER A 185 9.36 10.37 5.29
CA SER A 185 8.25 10.04 6.19
C SER A 185 7.33 11.25 6.35
N ARG A 186 6.44 11.46 5.38
CA ARG A 186 5.45 12.55 5.33
C ARG A 186 4.25 12.12 4.48
N ASP A 187 3.13 12.84 4.61
CA ASP A 187 1.96 12.70 3.72
C ASP A 187 1.47 11.25 3.51
N ASN A 188 1.36 10.52 4.62
CA ASN A 188 0.98 9.11 4.71
C ASN A 188 1.91 8.16 3.95
N THR A 189 3.16 8.57 3.70
CA THR A 189 4.16 7.77 3.00
C THR A 189 5.46 7.68 3.81
N MET A 190 5.96 6.46 4.01
CA MET A 190 7.31 6.19 4.53
C MET A 190 8.14 5.48 3.47
N ILE A 191 9.41 5.87 3.32
CA ILE A 191 10.36 5.24 2.39
C ILE A 191 11.61 4.87 3.18
N TYR A 192 11.97 3.59 3.19
CA TYR A 192 13.13 3.11 3.93
C TYR A 192 13.87 2.00 3.19
N SER A 193 15.06 1.69 3.66
CA SER A 193 15.77 0.43 3.37
C SER A 193 16.22 -0.22 4.67
N ASN A 194 16.51 -1.52 4.67
CA ASN A 194 17.21 -2.12 5.79
C ASN A 194 18.68 -1.69 5.79
N CYS A 195 19.24 -1.44 6.97
CA CYS A 195 20.64 -1.08 7.15
C CYS A 195 21.33 -2.07 8.11
N ARG A 196 22.63 -1.90 8.33
CA ARG A 196 23.40 -2.75 9.27
C ARG A 196 23.56 -2.11 10.64
N GLU A 197 23.50 -0.78 10.70
CA GLU A 197 23.78 -0.01 11.91
C GLU A 197 22.48 0.49 12.52
N THR A 198 22.37 0.39 13.84
CA THR A 198 21.20 0.92 14.55
C THR A 198 21.19 2.43 14.47
N ARG A 199 20.06 2.97 13.97
CA ARG A 199 19.79 4.40 13.93
C ARG A 199 18.56 4.65 14.78
N GLU A 200 18.79 5.00 16.05
CA GLU A 200 17.71 5.14 17.04
C GLU A 200 16.58 6.06 16.57
N GLY A 201 16.92 7.17 15.92
CA GLY A 201 15.93 8.09 15.34
C GLY A 201 15.03 7.45 14.27
N ASP A 202 15.58 6.58 13.42
CA ASP A 202 14.80 5.87 12.39
C ASP A 202 13.91 4.79 13.01
N MET A 203 14.40 4.11 14.04
CA MET A 203 13.62 3.11 14.78
C MET A 203 12.49 3.76 15.59
N GLU A 204 12.74 4.93 16.16
CA GLU A 204 11.72 5.75 16.81
C GLU A 204 10.65 6.20 15.81
N GLU A 205 11.04 6.57 14.59
CA GLU A 205 10.09 6.90 13.54
C GLU A 205 9.17 5.72 13.17
N ILE A 206 9.71 4.50 13.05
CA ILE A 206 8.88 3.28 12.89
C ILE A 206 7.90 3.15 14.05
N ARG A 207 8.38 3.31 15.28
CA ARG A 207 7.54 3.17 16.49
C ARG A 207 6.39 4.17 16.45
N GLN A 208 6.65 5.41 16.05
CA GLN A 208 5.60 6.44 15.94
C GLN A 208 4.60 6.15 14.82
N TRP A 209 5.05 5.59 13.70
CA TRP A 209 4.15 5.08 12.66
C TRP A 209 3.24 3.96 13.18
N ILE A 210 3.80 2.95 13.85
CA ILE A 210 3.03 1.84 14.46
C ILE A 210 1.98 2.39 15.42
N LEU A 211 2.38 3.26 16.36
CA LEU A 211 1.46 3.84 17.34
C LEU A 211 0.38 4.70 16.72
N SER A 212 0.70 5.50 15.69
CA SER A 212 -0.28 6.33 14.99
C SER A 212 -1.33 5.48 14.26
N LEU A 213 -0.92 4.34 13.70
CA LEU A 213 -1.85 3.40 13.08
C LEU A 213 -2.69 2.68 14.15
N LEU A 214 -2.08 2.16 15.22
CA LEU A 214 -2.80 1.43 16.28
C LEU A 214 -3.80 2.29 17.07
N LYS A 215 -3.67 3.62 17.04
CA LYS A 215 -4.52 4.55 17.81
C LYS A 215 -5.16 5.59 16.87
N PRO A 216 -6.06 5.17 15.98
CA PRO A 216 -6.53 5.97 14.84
C PRO A 216 -7.25 7.28 15.21
N GLU A 217 -7.84 7.35 16.40
CA GLU A 217 -8.58 8.52 16.88
C GLU A 217 -7.72 9.51 17.67
N ASN A 218 -6.54 9.05 18.14
CA ASN A 218 -5.61 9.90 18.85
C ASN A 218 -4.93 10.86 17.86
N THR A 219 -4.44 11.99 18.38
CA THR A 219 -3.54 12.84 17.60
C THR A 219 -2.32 12.00 17.20
N PRO A 220 -2.00 11.90 15.89
CA PRO A 220 -0.85 11.14 15.43
C PRO A 220 0.42 11.62 16.11
N THR A 221 1.25 10.66 16.51
CA THR A 221 2.51 10.95 17.19
C THR A 221 3.64 11.28 16.21
N THR A 222 3.40 11.03 14.91
CA THR A 222 4.21 11.52 13.79
C THR A 222 3.41 12.48 12.92
N ARG A 223 4.08 13.45 12.28
CA ARG A 223 3.46 14.29 11.24
C ARG A 223 3.20 13.53 9.94
N ALA A 224 3.72 12.31 9.80
CA ALA A 224 3.62 11.54 8.59
C ALA A 224 2.22 10.97 8.37
N ILE A 225 1.56 10.47 9.42
CA ILE A 225 0.18 9.99 9.33
C ILE A 225 -0.77 11.15 9.63
N ARG A 226 -1.72 11.41 8.73
CA ARG A 226 -2.74 12.43 8.95
C ARG A 226 -3.76 11.96 9.98
N LYS A 227 -4.23 12.88 10.83
CA LYS A 227 -5.37 12.62 11.72
C LYS A 227 -6.60 12.26 10.88
N ASN A 228 -7.49 11.43 11.42
CA ASN A 228 -8.72 11.00 10.75
C ASN A 228 -8.44 10.26 9.42
N PHE A 229 -7.37 9.47 9.36
CA PHE A 229 -7.07 8.64 8.19
C PHE A 229 -8.06 7.49 7.98
N ILE A 230 -8.95 7.24 8.93
CA ILE A 230 -10.05 6.27 8.83
C ILE A 230 -11.37 6.92 9.22
N SER A 231 -12.47 6.58 8.54
CA SER A 231 -13.78 7.11 8.89
C SER A 231 -14.42 6.38 10.07
N PRO A 232 -15.39 7.01 10.75
CA PRO A 232 -16.19 6.33 11.76
C PRO A 232 -16.91 5.07 11.25
N ALA A 233 -17.32 5.06 9.96
CA ALA A 233 -18.02 3.93 9.36
C ALA A 233 -17.10 2.71 9.20
N LEU A 234 -15.84 2.92 8.82
CA LEU A 234 -14.86 1.84 8.67
C LEU A 234 -14.22 1.43 10.00
N LEU A 235 -14.35 2.26 11.05
CA LEU A 235 -13.66 2.08 12.32
C LEU A 235 -14.03 0.76 13.04
N THR A 236 -15.29 0.33 12.99
CA THR A 236 -15.70 -0.95 13.60
C THR A 236 -14.95 -2.12 12.96
N ARG A 237 -14.99 -2.23 11.63
CA ARG A 237 -14.30 -3.30 10.89
C ARG A 237 -12.79 -3.25 11.09
N TYR A 238 -12.24 -2.05 11.13
CA TYR A 238 -10.84 -1.82 11.43
C TYR A 238 -10.47 -2.33 12.83
N CYS A 239 -11.24 -1.93 13.85
CA CYS A 239 -11.05 -2.36 15.23
C CYS A 239 -11.07 -3.88 15.33
N THR A 240 -12.10 -4.55 14.80
CA THR A 240 -12.21 -6.03 14.84
C THR A 240 -11.00 -6.71 14.22
N THR A 241 -10.50 -6.19 13.10
CA THR A 241 -9.36 -6.78 12.39
C THR A 241 -8.05 -6.56 13.13
N ILE A 242 -7.79 -5.33 13.61
CA ILE A 242 -6.51 -4.95 14.21
C ILE A 242 -6.40 -5.41 15.66
N SER A 243 -7.46 -5.29 16.47
CA SER A 243 -7.44 -5.69 17.88
C SER A 243 -7.18 -7.18 18.08
N SER A 244 -7.60 -8.02 17.13
CA SER A 244 -7.33 -9.45 17.14
C SER A 244 -5.83 -9.79 17.04
N LYS A 245 -5.02 -8.88 16.48
CA LYS A 245 -3.58 -9.07 16.24
C LYS A 245 -2.69 -8.21 17.13
N TYR A 246 -3.19 -7.07 17.59
CA TYR A 246 -2.42 -6.08 18.33
C TYR A 246 -3.20 -5.62 19.55
N SER A 247 -2.80 -6.10 20.73
CA SER A 247 -3.40 -5.76 22.02
C SER A 247 -3.31 -4.27 22.38
N GLU A 248 -2.35 -3.57 21.80
CA GLU A 248 -2.06 -2.16 21.99
C GLU A 248 -2.97 -1.24 21.15
N HIS A 249 -3.85 -1.84 20.33
CA HIS A 249 -4.86 -1.12 19.57
C HIS A 249 -5.89 -0.47 20.50
N ILE A 250 -6.16 0.81 20.28
CA ILE A 250 -7.12 1.58 21.08
C ILE A 250 -7.99 2.43 20.14
N CYS A 251 -9.29 2.25 20.22
CA CYS A 251 -10.30 3.14 19.65
C CYS A 251 -11.64 3.03 20.39
N SER A 252 -12.59 3.89 20.04
CA SER A 252 -13.95 3.97 20.59
C SER A 252 -14.81 2.73 20.32
N LYS A 253 -14.38 1.83 19.42
CA LYS A 253 -15.06 0.57 19.11
C LYS A 253 -14.47 -0.65 19.85
N CYS A 254 -13.36 -0.48 20.57
CA CYS A 254 -12.83 -1.52 21.43
C CYS A 254 -13.88 -1.87 22.50
N HIS A 255 -14.10 -3.17 22.74
CA HIS A 255 -15.06 -3.70 23.73
C HIS A 255 -16.55 -3.37 23.49
N GLY A 256 -16.94 -2.89 22.30
CA GLY A 256 -18.35 -2.70 21.94
C GLY A 256 -19.07 -4.02 21.59
N GLU A 257 -20.38 -4.09 21.89
CA GLU A 257 -21.25 -5.26 21.62
C GLU A 257 -21.47 -5.54 20.12
N ASP A 258 -21.28 -4.54 19.25
CA ASP A 258 -21.45 -4.62 17.78
C ASP A 258 -20.29 -5.31 17.03
N ASN A 259 -19.37 -5.99 17.72
CA ASN A 259 -18.25 -6.70 17.10
C ASN A 259 -18.65 -8.05 16.45
N ASN A 260 -19.95 -8.36 16.38
CA ASN A 260 -20.47 -9.50 15.63
C ASN A 260 -20.47 -9.20 14.13
N VAL A 261 -19.40 -9.59 13.44
CA VAL A 261 -19.40 -9.68 11.98
C VAL A 261 -20.22 -10.91 11.59
N PRO A 262 -21.24 -10.81 10.71
CA PRO A 262 -21.82 -12.00 10.10
C PRO A 262 -20.69 -12.76 9.43
N THR A 263 -20.54 -14.05 9.75
CA THR A 263 -19.65 -14.96 9.04
C THR A 263 -20.11 -15.03 7.59
N VAL A 264 -19.61 -14.11 6.76
CA VAL A 264 -19.59 -14.30 5.32
C VAL A 264 -18.63 -15.45 5.11
N GLN A 265 -19.17 -16.63 4.81
CA GLN A 265 -18.37 -17.75 4.31
C GLN A 265 -17.64 -17.25 3.08
N LEU A 266 -16.33 -17.06 3.23
CA LEU A 266 -15.41 -16.88 2.13
C LEU A 266 -15.08 -18.28 1.62
N GLU A 267 -15.94 -18.81 0.76
CA GLU A 267 -15.57 -19.87 -0.18
C GLU A 267 -14.91 -19.25 -1.42
#